data_AF-A0A9P4UJL0-F1
#
_entry.id   AF-A0A9P4UJL0-F1
#
_cell.length_a   1.000
_cell.length_b   1.000
_cell.length_c   1.000
_cell.angle_alpha   90.00
_cell.angle_beta   90.00
_cell.angle_gamma   90.00
#
_symmetry.space_group_name_H-M   'P 1'
#
loop_
_entity.id
_entity.type
_entity.pdbx_description
1 polymer ?
#
loop_
_entity_poly.entity_id
_entity_poly.type
_entity_poly.pdbx_seq_one_letter_code
_entity_poly.pdbx_strand_id
1 'polypeptide(L)'
;MQLIQICLLAAPVAYAAAIGESAGVSPRAAAITYPKANEYKDDACSVGSYTHHSGVLGCVNFDSTTNSVYFTNGDSMYGKFVGYGCADCNCPAYVGSLPEKCVNINTVRPGRVQSVQQVEQT
;
A
#
# COMPACT_ATOMS: atom_id res chain seq x y z
N MET A 1 -11.17 80.88 26.39
CA MET A 1 -9.91 81.00 27.16
C MET A 1 -9.96 79.97 28.28
N GLN A 2 -8.82 79.31 28.55
CA GLN A 2 -8.57 78.20 29.50
C GLN A 2 -9.06 76.81 29.08
N LEU A 3 -8.31 75.71 29.18
CA LEU A 3 -6.89 75.38 29.47
C LEU A 3 -6.77 73.86 29.08
N ILE A 4 -5.84 73.47 28.20
CA ILE A 4 -4.64 72.62 28.48
C ILE A 4 -4.91 71.48 29.48
N GLN A 5 -5.07 70.22 29.06
CA GLN A 5 -4.06 69.20 28.67
C GLN A 5 -3.78 68.19 29.80
N ILE A 6 -3.35 66.99 29.37
CA ILE A 6 -2.68 65.89 30.11
C ILE A 6 -3.67 64.79 30.57
N CYS A 7 -3.87 63.72 29.80
CA CYS A 7 -3.03 62.51 29.60
C CYS A 7 -3.20 61.50 30.75
N LEU A 8 -2.97 60.20 30.44
CA LEU A 8 -3.06 58.96 31.27
C LEU A 8 -4.31 58.13 30.91
N LEU A 9 -4.26 56.88 30.45
CA LEU A 9 -3.20 55.87 30.35
C LEU A 9 -3.57 54.85 29.26
N ALA A 10 -2.54 54.32 28.61
CA ALA A 10 -2.61 53.20 27.68
C ALA A 10 -3.06 51.90 28.38
N ALA A 11 -3.86 51.11 27.68
CA ALA A 11 -3.96 49.67 27.92
C ALA A 11 -3.85 48.96 26.56
N PRO A 12 -2.71 48.34 26.22
CA PRO A 12 -2.69 47.38 25.14
C PRO A 12 -3.33 46.10 25.68
N VAL A 13 -4.60 45.85 25.32
CA VAL A 13 -5.15 44.51 25.45
C VAL A 13 -4.49 43.68 24.35
N ALA A 14 -3.36 43.08 24.70
CA ALA A 14 -2.72 42.06 23.87
C ALA A 14 -3.67 40.87 23.79
N TYR A 15 -4.35 40.74 22.64
CA TYR A 15 -5.03 39.50 22.28
C TYR A 15 -3.93 38.48 21.99
N ALA A 16 -3.63 37.64 22.98
CA ALA A 16 -2.75 36.51 22.80
C ALA A 16 -3.37 35.60 21.73
N ALA A 17 -2.74 35.52 20.55
CA ALA A 17 -3.01 34.47 19.60
C ALA A 17 -2.63 33.15 20.28
N ALA A 18 -3.63 32.37 20.68
CA ALA A 18 -3.43 30.99 21.04
C ALA A 18 -2.89 30.28 19.79
N ILE A 19 -1.57 30.13 19.73
CA ILE A 19 -0.96 29.12 18.87
C ILE A 19 -1.40 27.77 19.45
N GLY A 20 -2.51 27.26 18.91
CA GLY A 20 -2.83 25.86 19.05
C GLY A 20 -1.68 25.10 18.43
N GLU A 21 -0.82 24.54 19.27
CA GLU A 21 0.19 23.57 18.89
C GLU A 21 -0.58 22.42 18.23
N SER A 22 -0.64 22.43 16.90
CA SER A 22 -1.13 21.27 16.17
C SER A 22 -0.22 20.13 16.59
N ALA A 23 -0.74 19.20 17.40
CA ALA A 23 -0.07 17.95 17.65
C ALA A 23 0.28 17.39 16.28
N GLY A 24 1.56 17.54 15.90
CA GLY A 24 2.02 17.18 14.58
C GLY A 24 1.77 15.69 14.47
N VAL A 25 0.74 15.31 13.71
CA VAL A 25 0.60 13.92 13.27
C VAL A 25 1.92 13.61 12.60
N SER A 26 2.71 12.75 13.24
CA SER A 26 4.00 12.38 12.69
C SER A 26 3.78 11.95 11.25
N PRO A 27 4.56 12.46 10.27
CA PRO A 27 4.43 12.02 8.87
C PRO A 27 4.68 10.50 8.72
N ARG A 28 5.13 9.81 9.78
CA ARG A 28 5.23 8.36 9.88
C ARG A 28 3.91 7.60 10.09
N ALA A 29 2.79 8.29 10.30
CA ALA A 29 1.49 7.74 9.97
C ALA A 29 1.20 7.83 8.45
N ALA A 30 2.25 7.86 7.62
CA ALA A 30 2.18 7.42 6.23
C ALA A 30 1.39 6.11 6.22
N ALA A 31 0.27 6.10 5.49
CA ALA A 31 -0.59 4.94 5.40
C ALA A 31 0.25 3.73 4.96
N ILE A 32 0.44 2.77 5.87
CA ILE A 32 1.11 1.50 5.57
C ILE A 32 0.37 0.89 4.38
N THR A 33 1.10 0.67 3.29
CA THR A 33 0.56 0.03 2.10
C THR A 33 0.84 -1.45 2.22
N TYR A 34 -0.21 -2.22 2.48
CA TYR A 34 -0.09 -3.67 2.55
C TYR A 34 0.15 -4.29 1.17
N PRO A 35 0.85 -5.44 1.12
CA PRO A 35 0.94 -6.23 -0.08
C PRO A 35 -0.43 -6.70 -0.55
N LYS A 36 -0.58 -6.80 -1.86
CA LYS A 36 -1.84 -7.19 -2.51
C LYS A 36 -1.58 -8.05 -3.72
N ALA A 37 -2.47 -9.03 -3.92
CA ALA A 37 -2.60 -9.79 -5.15
C ALA A 37 -4.07 -9.69 -5.61
N ASN A 38 -4.31 -8.91 -6.64
CA ASN A 38 -5.64 -8.70 -7.20
C ASN A 38 -5.80 -9.55 -8.45
N GLU A 39 -6.72 -10.49 -8.42
CA GLU A 39 -7.01 -11.43 -9.50
C GLU A 39 -8.01 -10.86 -10.48
N TYR A 40 -7.73 -10.93 -11.79
CA TYR A 40 -8.58 -10.43 -12.86
C TYR A 40 -8.91 -11.52 -13.89
N LYS A 41 -10.11 -11.43 -14.47
CA LYS A 41 -10.61 -12.40 -15.46
C LYS A 41 -10.05 -12.16 -16.86
N ASP A 42 -9.57 -10.96 -17.16
CA ASP A 42 -8.83 -10.68 -18.40
C ASP A 42 -7.32 -10.83 -18.20
N ASP A 43 -6.56 -10.62 -19.27
CA ASP A 43 -5.10 -10.71 -19.29
C ASP A 43 -4.38 -9.38 -19.02
N ALA A 44 -5.13 -8.30 -18.78
CA ALA A 44 -4.65 -6.92 -18.72
C ALA A 44 -5.03 -6.18 -17.42
N CYS A 45 -5.46 -6.92 -16.39
CA CYS A 45 -5.91 -6.40 -15.10
C CYS A 45 -6.98 -5.31 -15.19
N SER A 46 -7.96 -5.44 -16.08
CA SER A 46 -8.93 -4.37 -16.38
C SER A 46 -10.37 -4.65 -15.93
N VAL A 47 -10.78 -5.92 -15.83
CA VAL A 47 -12.18 -6.33 -15.65
C VAL A 47 -12.34 -7.38 -14.56
N GLY A 48 -13.10 -6.99 -13.53
CA GLY A 48 -13.45 -7.82 -12.37
C GLY A 48 -12.23 -8.11 -11.51
N SER A 49 -12.30 -7.82 -10.20
CA SER A 49 -11.19 -8.11 -9.30
C SER A 49 -11.63 -8.86 -8.04
N TYR A 50 -10.87 -9.90 -7.69
CA TYR A 50 -10.88 -10.48 -6.35
C TYR A 50 -9.57 -10.12 -5.66
N THR A 51 -9.64 -9.60 -4.43
CA THR A 51 -8.48 -9.00 -3.75
C THR A 51 -8.04 -9.85 -2.58
N HIS A 52 -6.78 -10.28 -2.60
CA HIS A 52 -6.08 -10.78 -1.42
C HIS A 52 -5.24 -9.64 -0.83
N HIS A 53 -5.48 -9.27 0.43
CA HIS A 53 -4.68 -8.26 1.12
C HIS A 53 -4.45 -8.65 2.59
N SER A 54 -3.22 -8.55 3.07
CA SER A 54 -2.83 -8.86 4.45
C SER A 54 -1.48 -8.19 4.76
N GLY A 55 -1.12 -8.10 6.04
CA GLY A 55 0.25 -7.74 6.45
C GLY A 55 1.29 -8.75 5.97
N VAL A 56 0.92 -10.01 5.81
CA VAL A 56 1.73 -11.04 5.13
C VAL A 56 0.76 -11.92 4.36
N LEU A 57 0.97 -12.05 3.05
CA LEU A 57 0.22 -13.02 2.24
C LEU A 57 0.98 -14.35 2.26
N GLY A 58 0.40 -15.33 2.95
CA GLY A 58 0.83 -16.74 2.88
C GLY A 58 0.60 -17.34 1.49
N CYS A 59 0.46 -18.66 1.41
CA CYS A 59 0.12 -19.27 0.13
C CYS A 59 -1.31 -18.88 -0.29
N VAL A 60 -1.42 -18.20 -1.43
CA VAL A 60 -2.68 -17.75 -2.03
C VAL A 60 -2.82 -18.46 -3.35
N ASN A 61 -3.83 -19.33 -3.48
CA ASN A 61 -4.20 -19.94 -4.75
C ASN A 61 -5.11 -19.01 -5.54
N PHE A 62 -4.98 -19.05 -6.86
CA PHE A 62 -5.81 -18.28 -7.77
C PHE A 62 -7.04 -19.07 -8.21
N ASP A 63 -8.13 -18.35 -8.43
CA ASP A 63 -9.33 -18.91 -9.02
C ASP A 63 -9.05 -19.46 -10.42
N SER A 64 -9.76 -20.51 -10.81
CA SER A 64 -9.60 -21.14 -12.12
C SER A 64 -9.86 -20.19 -13.31
N THR A 65 -10.64 -19.13 -13.10
CA THR A 65 -11.01 -18.14 -14.12
C THR A 65 -10.10 -16.92 -14.19
N THR A 66 -9.12 -16.82 -13.29
CA THR A 66 -8.14 -15.72 -13.26
C THR A 66 -7.11 -15.86 -14.38
N ASN A 67 -6.92 -14.79 -15.15
CA ASN A 67 -5.96 -14.75 -16.26
C ASN A 67 -4.80 -13.78 -16.02
N SER A 68 -5.01 -12.76 -15.20
CA SER A 68 -3.96 -11.85 -14.75
C SER A 68 -4.08 -11.49 -13.28
N VAL A 69 -2.97 -11.11 -12.68
CA VAL A 69 -2.90 -10.67 -11.29
C VAL A 69 -2.10 -9.38 -11.19
N TYR A 70 -2.63 -8.37 -10.52
CA TYR A 70 -1.88 -7.16 -10.19
C TYR A 70 -1.23 -7.33 -8.82
N PHE A 71 0.09 -7.29 -8.78
CA PHE A 71 0.87 -7.41 -7.54
C PHE A 71 1.37 -6.05 -7.06
N THR A 72 1.26 -5.82 -5.76
CA THR A 72 1.98 -4.75 -5.06
C THR A 72 2.67 -5.35 -3.86
N ASN A 73 3.99 -5.18 -3.71
CA ASN A 73 4.70 -5.68 -2.53
C ASN A 73 4.35 -4.87 -1.27
N GLY A 74 3.76 -3.68 -1.44
CA GLY A 74 3.45 -2.78 -0.33
C GLY A 74 4.70 -2.05 0.15
N ASP A 75 4.76 -1.74 1.44
CA ASP A 75 5.97 -1.24 2.07
C ASP A 75 7.12 -2.27 1.99
N SER A 76 8.37 -1.78 1.96
CA SER A 76 9.57 -2.60 1.77
C SER A 76 9.77 -3.71 2.80
N MET A 77 9.14 -3.59 3.98
CA MET A 77 9.20 -4.60 5.04
C MET A 77 8.49 -5.92 4.71
N TYR A 78 7.60 -5.95 3.71
CA TYR A 78 6.73 -7.11 3.48
C TYR A 78 7.31 -8.17 2.55
N GLY A 79 8.34 -7.86 1.77
CA GLY A 79 8.99 -8.84 0.90
C GLY A 79 8.37 -8.94 -0.50
N LYS A 80 8.80 -9.95 -1.28
CA LYS A 80 8.50 -10.10 -2.71
C LYS A 80 7.56 -11.28 -2.98
N PHE A 81 6.76 -11.20 -4.04
CA PHE A 81 5.96 -12.34 -4.48
C PHE A 81 6.77 -13.36 -5.27
N VAL A 82 6.54 -14.63 -4.96
CA VAL A 82 7.02 -15.78 -5.73
C VAL A 82 5.80 -16.56 -6.22
N GLY A 83 5.83 -17.00 -7.49
CA GLY A 83 4.75 -17.77 -8.11
C GLY A 83 5.04 -19.26 -8.17
N TYR A 84 4.00 -20.07 -8.08
CA TYR A 84 4.07 -21.54 -8.08
C TYR A 84 3.13 -22.14 -9.14
N GLY A 85 3.48 -23.30 -9.68
CA GLY A 85 2.65 -24.02 -10.66
C GLY A 85 1.54 -24.89 -10.08
N CYS A 86 1.51 -25.03 -8.76
CA CYS A 86 0.57 -25.81 -7.96
C CYS A 86 -0.26 -24.85 -7.09
N ALA A 87 -1.39 -25.32 -6.56
CA ALA A 87 -2.27 -24.47 -5.74
C ALA A 87 -1.75 -24.25 -4.31
N ASP A 88 -0.87 -25.09 -3.78
CA ASP A 88 -0.51 -25.15 -2.37
C ASP A 88 0.88 -24.59 -2.04
N CYS A 89 1.57 -24.01 -3.03
CA CYS A 89 2.93 -23.47 -2.91
C CYS A 89 4.00 -24.52 -2.48
N ASN A 90 3.69 -25.82 -2.57
CA ASN A 90 4.63 -26.90 -2.18
C ASN A 90 5.39 -27.51 -3.36
N CYS A 91 5.29 -26.92 -4.54
CA CYS A 91 6.05 -27.29 -5.73
C CYS A 91 7.19 -26.31 -5.99
N PRO A 92 8.13 -26.62 -6.90
CA PRO A 92 9.15 -25.68 -7.29
C PRO A 92 8.56 -24.35 -7.76
N ALA A 93 9.03 -23.28 -7.14
CA ALA A 93 8.69 -21.91 -7.50
C ALA A 93 9.21 -21.54 -8.89
N TYR A 94 8.57 -20.53 -9.49
CA TYR A 94 9.15 -19.75 -10.57
C TYR A 94 10.51 -19.18 -10.13
N VAL A 95 11.50 -19.23 -11.01
CA VAL A 95 12.84 -18.71 -10.72
C VAL A 95 12.79 -17.18 -10.77
N GLY A 96 12.79 -16.56 -9.59
CA GLY A 96 12.76 -15.12 -9.41
C GLY A 96 11.47 -14.64 -8.75
N SER A 97 11.27 -13.32 -8.77
CA SER A 97 10.09 -12.68 -8.19
C SER A 97 9.14 -12.23 -9.27
N LEU A 98 7.85 -12.31 -8.98
CA LEU A 98 6.83 -11.70 -9.82
C LEU A 98 6.96 -10.17 -9.72
N PRO A 99 6.86 -9.44 -10.83
CA PRO A 99 7.05 -8.00 -10.82
C PRO A 99 5.85 -7.29 -10.18
N GLU A 100 6.10 -6.14 -9.54
CA GLU A 100 5.09 -5.27 -8.92
C GLU A 100 4.27 -4.51 -9.97
N LYS A 101 3.44 -5.24 -10.71
CA LYS A 101 2.57 -4.73 -11.77
C LYS A 101 1.52 -5.77 -12.13
N CYS A 102 0.75 -5.49 -13.18
CA CYS A 102 -0.09 -6.50 -13.82
C CYS A 102 0.75 -7.60 -14.46
N VAL A 103 0.39 -8.84 -14.18
CA VAL A 103 1.07 -10.04 -14.64
C VAL A 103 0.06 -11.00 -15.25
N ASN A 104 0.22 -11.34 -16.52
CA ASN A 104 -0.51 -12.45 -17.14
C ASN A 104 0.07 -13.77 -16.62
N ILE A 105 -0.67 -14.43 -15.72
CA ILE A 105 -0.21 -15.62 -15.00
C ILE A 105 -0.16 -16.87 -15.89
N ASN A 106 -0.72 -16.82 -17.10
CA ASN A 106 -0.68 -17.92 -18.05
C ASN A 106 0.61 -17.95 -18.90
N THR A 107 1.39 -16.86 -18.90
CA THR A 107 2.53 -16.70 -19.82
C THR A 107 3.87 -16.42 -19.14
N VAL A 108 3.89 -16.11 -17.83
CA VAL A 108 5.12 -15.82 -17.08
C VAL A 108 6.12 -16.98 -17.06
N ARG A 109 5.63 -18.22 -17.15
CA ARG A 109 6.46 -19.43 -17.15
C ARG A 109 5.91 -20.43 -18.18
N PRO A 110 6.65 -21.52 -18.47
CA PRO A 110 6.04 -22.68 -19.10
C PRO A 110 4.89 -23.21 -18.23
N GLY A 111 3.65 -22.88 -18.63
CA GLY A 111 2.44 -23.14 -17.88
C GLY A 111 1.98 -21.99 -16.99
N ARG A 112 0.87 -22.21 -16.28
CA ARG A 112 0.20 -21.21 -15.45
C ARG A 112 0.80 -21.11 -14.06
N VAL A 113 0.87 -19.89 -13.51
CA VAL A 113 1.04 -19.68 -12.06
C VAL A 113 -0.31 -19.92 -11.39
N GLN A 114 -0.39 -20.88 -10.48
CA GLN A 114 -1.62 -21.26 -9.77
C GLN A 114 -1.71 -20.72 -8.35
N SER A 115 -0.56 -20.40 -7.74
CA SER A 115 -0.54 -19.75 -6.44
C SER A 115 0.66 -18.83 -6.30
N VAL A 116 0.59 -17.94 -5.32
CA VAL A 116 1.69 -17.06 -4.91
C VAL A 116 1.90 -17.11 -3.42
N GLN A 117 3.13 -16.82 -3.01
CA GLN A 117 3.47 -16.58 -1.63
C GLN A 117 4.36 -15.36 -1.54
N GLN A 118 4.19 -14.58 -0.48
CA GLN A 118 5.15 -13.54 -0.14
C GLN A 118 6.32 -14.14 0.64
N VAL A 119 7.54 -13.84 0.20
CA VAL A 119 8.78 -14.27 0.84
C VAL A 119 9.62 -13.06 1.20
N GLU A 120 10.46 -13.18 2.22
CA GLU A 120 11.35 -12.10 2.65
C GLU A 120 12.25 -11.60 1.49
N GLN A 121 12.58 -10.30 1.51
CA GLN A 121 13.58 -9.73 0.60
C GLN A 121 14.98 -10.22 1.02
N THR A 122 15.40 -11.35 0.45
CA THR A 122 16.81 -11.79 0.43
C THR A 122 17.63 -11.00 -0.56
#